data_AF-A0A6A7VLY1-F1
#
_entry.id   AF-A0A6A7VLY1-F1
#
_cell.length_a   1.000
_cell.length_b   1.000
_cell.length_c   1.000
_cell.angle_alpha   90.00
_cell.angle_beta   90.00
_cell.angle_gamma   90.00
#
_symmetry.space_group_name_H-M   'P 1'
#
loop_
_entity.id
_entity.type
_entity.pdbx_description
1 polymer ?
#
loop_
_entity_poly.entity_id
_entity_poly.type
_entity_poly.pdbx_seq_one_letter_code
_entity_poly.pdbx_strand_id
1 'polypeptide(L)' 'MLKQQKIFFDFLRFCIGSAKEIPDSLKEADWKELYAIAKKQFLVGVLFDGIKKLPKELAPEQKLLMQWICNARM' A
#
# COMPACT_ATOMS: atom_id res chain seq x y z
N MET A 1 -3.98 -11.17 10.14
CA MET A 1 -5.15 -10.96 9.26
C MET A 1 -5.94 -9.70 9.59
N LEU A 2 -6.68 -9.60 10.71
CA LEU A 2 -7.55 -8.41 10.96
C LEU A 2 -6.79 -7.07 11.03
N LYS A 3 -5.58 -7.07 11.61
CA LYS A 3 -4.74 -5.87 11.73
C LYS A 3 -4.28 -5.34 10.36
N GLN A 4 -3.70 -6.19 9.52
CA GLN A 4 -3.24 -5.79 8.18
C GLN A 4 -4.39 -5.45 7.24
N GLN A 5 -5.57 -6.07 7.40
CA GLN A 5 -6.77 -5.64 6.67
C GLN A 5 -7.18 -4.22 7.03
N LYS A 6 -7.15 -3.85 8.32
CA LYS A 6 -7.43 -2.46 8.74
C LYS A 6 -6.41 -1.48 8.14
N ILE A 7 -5.11 -1.81 8.22
CA ILE A 7 -4.04 -1.01 7.63
C ILE A 7 -4.23 -0.86 6.11
N PHE A 8 -4.61 -1.95 5.43
CA PHE A 8 -4.92 -1.93 4.01
C PHE A 8 -6.05 -0.95 3.68
N PHE A 9 -7.16 -0.96 4.44
CA PHE A 9 -8.28 -0.04 4.21
C PHE A 9 -7.93 1.42 4.53
N ASP A 10 -7.20 1.65 5.62
CA ASP A 10 -6.71 2.98 5.99
C ASP A 10 -5.79 3.53 4.88
N PHE A 11 -4.87 2.71 4.39
CA PHE A 11 -3.99 3.07 3.29
C PHE A 11 -4.74 3.27 1.98
N LEU A 12 -5.71 2.41 1.65
CA LEU A 12 -6.55 2.55 0.46
C LEU A 12 -7.30 3.89 0.45
N ARG A 13 -7.84 4.31 1.60
CA ARG A 13 -8.49 5.63 1.77
C ARG A 13 -7.53 6.79 1.49
N PHE A 14 -6.28 6.67 1.93
CA PHE A 14 -5.23 7.64 1.59
C PHE A 14 -4.92 7.64 0.09
N CYS A 15 -4.79 6.47 -0.54
CA CYS A 15 -4.50 6.33 -1.97
C CYS A 15 -5.53 7.05 -2.85
N ILE A 16 -6.82 6.88 -2.56
CA ILE A 16 -7.94 7.48 -3.30
C ILE A 16 -8.24 8.94 -2.92
N GLY A 17 -7.48 9.52 -1.97
CA GLY A 17 -7.64 10.91 -1.54
C GLY A 17 -8.78 11.16 -0.54
N SER A 18 -9.38 10.10 0.02
CA SER A 18 -10.39 10.22 1.08
C SER A 18 -9.79 10.60 2.43
N ALA A 19 -8.51 10.30 2.66
CA ALA A 19 -7.75 10.76 3.83
C ALA A 19 -6.69 11.78 3.38
N LYS A 20 -6.65 12.94 4.06
CA LYS A 20 -5.68 14.02 3.75
C LYS A 20 -4.28 13.74 4.29
N GLU A 21 -4.17 12.88 5.29
CA GLU A 21 -2.93 12.59 6.01
C GLU A 21 -2.56 11.11 5.89
N ILE A 22 -1.27 10.82 6.05
CA ILE A 22 -0.75 9.45 6.04
C ILE A 22 -1.25 8.75 7.32
N PRO A 23 -1.92 7.59 7.21
CA PRO A 23 -2.44 6.91 8.39
C PRO A 23 -1.32 6.40 9.29
N ASP A 24 -1.38 6.69 10.59
CA ASP A 24 -0.40 6.20 11.58
C ASP A 24 -0.29 4.68 11.63
N SER A 25 -1.36 3.98 11.28
CA SER A 25 -1.41 2.52 11.21
C SER A 25 -0.41 1.94 10.19
N LEU A 26 0.04 2.75 9.23
CA LEU A 26 1.03 2.36 8.22
C LEU A 26 2.42 2.05 8.82
N LYS A 27 2.74 2.59 10.01
CA LYS A 27 3.99 2.29 10.73
C LYS A 27 4.14 0.80 11.07
N GLU A 28 3.02 0.08 11.14
CA GLU A 28 2.97 -1.35 11.46
C GLU A 28 2.59 -2.20 10.24
N ALA A 29 2.68 -1.62 9.04
CA ALA A 29 2.29 -2.28 7.80
C ALA A 29 3.26 -3.41 7.43
N ASP A 30 2.71 -4.59 7.19
CA ASP A 30 3.43 -5.63 6.46
C ASP A 30 3.16 -5.44 4.97
N TRP A 31 4.10 -4.81 4.27
CA TRP A 31 3.97 -4.52 2.86
C TRP A 31 3.79 -5.77 1.97
N LYS A 32 4.25 -6.96 2.40
CA LYS A 32 4.02 -8.21 1.66
C LYS A 32 2.58 -8.69 1.83
N GLU A 33 2.02 -8.58 3.02
CA GLU A 33 0.60 -8.91 3.27
C GLU A 33 -0.31 -7.90 2.55
N LEU A 34 0.01 -6.60 2.59
CA LEU A 34 -0.69 -5.56 1.83
C LEU A 34 -0.64 -5.83 0.31
N TYR A 35 0.52 -6.24 -0.21
CA TYR A 35 0.65 -6.61 -1.62
C TYR A 35 -0.22 -7.81 -2.00
N ALA A 36 -0.23 -8.86 -1.16
CA ALA A 36 -1.07 -10.03 -1.40
C ALA A 36 -2.57 -9.68 -1.39
N ILE A 37 -3.01 -8.82 -0.46
CA ILE A 37 -4.38 -8.31 -0.42
C ILE A 37 -4.68 -7.48 -1.67
N ALA A 38 -3.81 -6.53 -2.02
CA ALA A 38 -3.98 -5.68 -3.19
C ALA A 38 -4.06 -6.49 -4.49
N LYS A 39 -3.23 -7.53 -4.64
CA LYS A 39 -3.24 -8.43 -5.78
C LYS A 39 -4.54 -9.23 -5.86
N LYS A 40 -5.04 -9.76 -4.73
CA LYS A 40 -6.30 -10.49 -4.68
C LYS A 40 -7.52 -9.61 -5.04
N GLN A 41 -7.43 -8.32 -4.73
CA GLN A 41 -8.51 -7.34 -4.95
C GLN A 41 -8.34 -6.52 -6.25
N PHE A 42 -7.32 -6.79 -7.07
CA PHE A 42 -6.98 -5.99 -8.27
C PHE A 42 -6.73 -4.49 -8.00
N LEU A 43 -6.23 -4.16 -6.80
CA LEU A 43 -5.97 -2.79 -6.33
C LEU A 43 -4.47 -2.42 -6.30
N VAL A 44 -3.61 -3.22 -6.93
CA VAL A 44 -2.15 -3.01 -6.93
C VAL A 44 -1.78 -1.64 -7.48
N GLY A 45 -2.38 -1.21 -8.59
CA GLY A 45 -2.12 0.10 -9.18
C GLY A 45 -2.55 1.28 -8.29
N VAL A 46 -3.73 1.17 -7.67
CA VAL A 46 -4.26 2.19 -6.76
C VAL A 46 -3.35 2.37 -5.55
N LEU A 47 -2.93 1.25 -4.93
CA LEU A 47 -2.00 1.31 -3.81
C LEU A 47 -0.62 1.81 -4.23
N PHE A 48 -0.14 1.41 -5.41
CA PHE A 48 1.15 1.88 -5.93
C PHE A 48 1.18 3.41 -6.10
N ASP A 49 0.10 4.03 -6.56
CA ASP A 49 0.01 5.49 -6.63
C ASP A 49 -0.02 6.16 -5.25
N GLY A 50 -0.57 5.50 -4.23
CA GLY A 50 -0.43 5.94 -2.84
C GLY A 50 1.00 5.81 -2.33
N ILE A 51 1.69 4.71 -2.65
CA ILE A 51 3.08 4.48 -2.24
C ILE A 51 4.00 5.59 -2.76
N LYS A 52 3.78 6.09 -3.98
CA LYS A 52 4.55 7.22 -4.55
C LYS A 52 4.44 8.52 -3.74
N LYS A 53 3.35 8.69 -2.98
CA LYS A 53 3.10 9.88 -2.15
C LYS A 53 3.70 9.76 -0.75
N LEU A 54 4.25 8.59 -0.38
CA LEU A 54 4.83 8.36 0.93
C LEU A 54 6.28 8.87 1.03
N PRO A 55 6.73 9.28 2.23
CA PRO A 55 8.14 9.47 2.51
C PRO A 55 8.89 8.13 2.47
N LYS A 56 10.19 8.16 2.18
CA LYS A 56 11.03 6.96 2.00
C LYS A 56 11.05 6.04 3.22
N GLU A 57 10.87 6.59 4.42
CA GLU A 57 10.90 5.84 5.69
C GLU A 57 9.69 4.93 5.87
N LEU A 58 8.56 5.26 5.25
CA LEU A 58 7.32 4.49 5.34
C LEU A 58 7.08 3.60 4.12
N ALA A 59 7.88 3.77 3.06
CA ALA A 59 7.75 3.03 1.81
C ALA A 59 8.23 1.56 1.95
N PRO A 60 7.72 0.63 1.13
CA PRO A 60 8.23 -0.73 1.08
C PRO A 60 9.68 -0.80 0.61
N GLU A 61 10.38 -1.87 0.99
CA GLU A 61 11.74 -2.16 0.50
C GLU A 61 11.82 -2.16 -1.03
N GLN A 62 12.96 -1.73 -1.58
CA GLN A 62 13.14 -1.54 -3.02
C GLN A 62 12.82 -2.78 -3.86
N LYS A 63 13.20 -3.97 -3.39
CA LYS A 63 12.91 -5.25 -4.07
C LYS A 63 11.40 -5.51 -4.17
N LEU A 64 10.67 -5.21 -3.10
CA LEU A 64 9.21 -5.36 -3.08
C LEU A 64 8.58 -4.30 -3.98
N LEU A 65 9.03 -3.04 -3.90
CA LEU A 65 8.56 -1.96 -4.78
C LEU A 65 8.68 -2.30 -6.26
N MET A 66 9.77 -2.96 -6.68
CA MET A 66 9.91 -3.46 -8.06
C MET A 66 8.80 -4.47 -8.44
N GLN A 67 8.40 -5.36 -7.51
CA GLN A 67 7.28 -6.29 -7.76
C GLN A 67 5.96 -5.55 -7.94
N TRP A 68 5.70 -4.50 -7.14
CA TRP A 68 4.54 -3.62 -7.29
C TRP A 68 4.53 -2.97 -8.68
N ILE A 69 5.67 -2.43 -9.14
CA ILE A 69 5.80 -1.80 -10.47
C ILE A 69 5.46 -2.79 -11.59
N CYS A 70 6.02 -4.00 -11.54
CA CYS A 70 5.76 -5.02 -12.56
C CYS A 70 4.29 -5.41 -12.63
N ASN A 71 3.60 -5.53 -11.48
CA ASN A 71 2.21 -6.00 -11.43
C ASN A 71 1.18 -4.86 -11.56
N ALA A 72 1.58 -3.60 -11.37
CA ALA A 72 0.71 -2.44 -11.60
C ALA A 72 0.63 -2.01 -13.07
N ARG A 73 1.56 -2.48 -13.91
CA ARG A 73 1.69 -2.09 -15.33
C ARG A 73 1.36 -3.23 -16.33
N MET A 74 1.04 -4.43 -15.82
CA MET A 74 0.48 -5.53 -16.60
C MET A 74 -1.04 -5.52 -16.48
#